data_AF-A0AAV9XBT8-F1
#
_entry.id   AF-A0AAV9XBT8-F1
#
_cell.length_a   1.000
_cell.length_b   1.000
_cell.length_c   1.000
_cell.angle_alpha   90.00
_cell.angle_beta   90.00
_cell.angle_gamma   90.00
#
_symmetry.space_group_name_H-M   'P 1'
#
loop_
_entity.id
_entity.type
_entity.pdbx_description
1 polymer ?
#
loop_
_entity_poly.entity_id
_entity_poly.type
_entity_poly.pdbx_seq_one_letter_code
_entity_poly.pdbx_strand_id
1 'polypeptide(L)'
;MSMFRTSSYIADINRIFQTLRISPTRGPLPVHHFRPFVTSIRKMASDSSDGETHHDGASTEQPSSSSSKPHRSRPTHFLCLPLHGQHYPTLPQSYLPFKSAIKQFTIDETSQDASEESSMPADAIRYFNTLHLTLGVMSLTTPEKLQQAISTLESLDVSQFLSSDGLQNDDEKKLNISLKGLESMDNSRKGVEKCAILIIPPTDAPSDGGSTGGNRLYTFASALRQHFINEGIMTPENRPLKLHATVVNTVYSKKKKGSKDKKSKNSRGGGRRGNKERITFDATDVVERYKDHVWAEKLEIDRVQICNMGADKGEEVVGEDGTVEVVGNGYRVAGSRLIWP
;
A
#
# COMPACT_ATOMS: atom_id res chain seq x y z
N MET A 1 53.50 -14.42 -45.86
CA MET A 1 53.21 -14.54 -44.41
C MET A 1 51.70 -14.74 -44.24
N SER A 2 51.34 -15.64 -43.33
CA SER A 2 50.22 -16.58 -43.41
C SER A 2 48.82 -16.02 -43.12
N MET A 3 47.82 -16.52 -43.87
CA MET A 3 46.40 -16.63 -43.44
C MET A 3 46.26 -17.63 -42.28
N PHE A 4 45.21 -17.54 -41.44
CA PHE A 4 44.34 -18.67 -41.04
C PHE A 4 43.21 -18.23 -40.05
N ARG A 5 41.95 -18.43 -40.50
CA ARG A 5 40.74 -19.01 -39.86
C ARG A 5 40.23 -18.62 -38.44
N THR A 6 39.01 -18.08 -38.45
CA THR A 6 37.76 -18.47 -37.74
C THR A 6 37.78 -19.60 -36.69
N SER A 7 37.11 -19.41 -35.53
CA SER A 7 35.89 -20.16 -35.09
C SER A 7 35.59 -20.08 -33.56
N SER A 8 34.31 -19.85 -33.24
CA SER A 8 33.48 -20.39 -32.15
C SER A 8 33.92 -20.30 -30.67
N TYR A 9 33.18 -19.52 -29.88
CA TYR A 9 32.95 -19.73 -28.44
C TYR A 9 31.44 -19.77 -28.17
N ILE A 10 30.77 -20.80 -28.68
CA ILE A 10 29.49 -21.31 -28.18
C ILE A 10 29.73 -22.78 -27.85
N ALA A 11 30.03 -23.08 -26.58
CA ALA A 11 29.86 -24.40 -25.97
C ALA A 11 30.34 -24.34 -24.51
N ASP A 12 29.44 -24.10 -23.56
CA ASP A 12 29.60 -24.56 -22.16
C ASP A 12 28.28 -24.51 -21.36
N ILE A 13 27.18 -24.99 -21.97
CA ILE A 13 25.85 -25.16 -21.32
C ILE A 13 25.41 -26.64 -21.37
N ASN A 14 26.33 -27.61 -21.28
CA ASN A 14 25.95 -29.03 -21.35
C ASN A 14 26.80 -29.98 -20.49
N ARG A 15 27.22 -29.57 -19.28
CA ARG A 15 27.97 -30.48 -18.39
C ARG A 15 27.63 -30.41 -16.90
N ILE A 16 26.37 -30.22 -16.52
CA ILE A 16 25.85 -30.62 -15.19
C ILE A 16 24.42 -31.17 -15.31
N PHE A 17 24.22 -32.14 -16.19
CA PHE A 17 23.06 -33.04 -16.17
C PHE A 17 23.56 -34.44 -16.51
N GLN A 18 23.85 -35.24 -15.47
CA GLN A 18 23.75 -36.70 -15.43
C GLN A 18 24.47 -37.24 -14.19
N THR A 19 23.75 -37.38 -13.09
CA THR A 19 23.86 -38.51 -12.15
C THR A 19 22.82 -38.34 -11.04
N LEU A 20 21.64 -38.96 -11.20
CA LEU A 20 21.15 -40.00 -10.31
C LEU A 20 19.75 -40.43 -10.74
N ARG A 21 19.65 -41.73 -11.04
CA ARG A 21 18.46 -42.42 -11.50
C ARG A 21 17.43 -42.57 -10.37
N ILE A 22 16.19 -42.49 -10.80
CA ILE A 22 14.94 -42.81 -10.12
C ILE A 22 14.88 -44.30 -9.74
N SER A 23 14.25 -44.61 -8.61
CA SER A 23 13.35 -45.77 -8.48
C SER A 23 12.11 -45.42 -7.65
N PRO A 24 10.90 -45.87 -8.04
CA PRO A 24 9.63 -45.46 -7.45
C PRO A 24 9.10 -46.46 -6.41
N THR A 25 8.27 -45.97 -5.47
CA THR A 25 7.03 -46.57 -4.93
C THR A 25 6.82 -46.20 -3.45
N ARG A 26 5.70 -45.53 -3.15
CA ARG A 26 4.65 -45.93 -2.16
C ARG A 26 3.87 -44.71 -1.63
N GLY A 27 2.56 -44.72 -1.92
CA GLY A 27 1.49 -44.41 -0.97
C GLY A 27 1.05 -42.95 -0.80
N PRO A 28 -0.26 -42.65 -0.82
CA PRO A 28 -0.78 -41.30 -0.59
C PRO A 28 -0.81 -40.95 0.90
N LEU A 29 -0.43 -39.72 1.23
CA LEU A 29 -0.51 -39.17 2.59
C LEU A 29 -1.92 -38.61 2.91
N PRO A 30 -2.33 -38.63 4.19
CA PRO A 30 -3.74 -38.63 4.57
C PRO A 30 -4.37 -37.24 4.70
N VAL A 31 -5.68 -37.23 4.49
CA VAL A 31 -6.62 -36.11 4.56
C VAL A 31 -6.92 -35.76 6.02
N HIS A 32 -6.41 -34.64 6.51
CA HIS A 32 -6.77 -34.16 7.85
C HIS A 32 -8.20 -33.59 7.86
N HIS A 33 -9.08 -34.33 8.54
CA HIS A 33 -10.45 -33.95 8.83
C HIS A 33 -10.51 -32.77 9.79
N PHE A 34 -11.08 -31.66 9.34
CA PHE A 34 -11.57 -30.59 10.21
C PHE A 34 -12.82 -31.09 10.96
N ARG A 35 -12.72 -31.21 12.29
CA ARG A 35 -13.88 -31.41 13.16
C ARG A 35 -14.49 -30.05 13.54
N PRO A 36 -15.81 -29.87 13.44
CA PRO A 36 -16.46 -28.64 13.89
C PRO A 36 -16.59 -28.61 15.42
N PHE A 37 -16.24 -27.47 16.03
CA PHE A 37 -16.52 -27.20 17.43
C PHE A 37 -17.97 -26.75 17.57
N VAL A 38 -18.82 -27.68 18.02
CA VAL A 38 -20.20 -27.41 18.45
C VAL A 38 -20.12 -26.70 19.80
N THR A 39 -20.65 -25.48 19.88
CA THR A 39 -20.85 -24.82 21.18
C THR A 39 -22.33 -24.86 21.54
N SER A 40 -22.58 -25.30 22.75
CA SER A 40 -23.85 -25.70 23.33
C SER A 40 -24.90 -24.58 23.35
N ILE A 41 -26.10 -24.89 22.86
CA ILE A 41 -27.32 -24.10 23.02
C ILE A 41 -27.82 -24.29 24.46
N ARG A 42 -27.83 -23.22 25.26
CA ARG A 42 -28.62 -23.17 26.50
C ARG A 42 -29.95 -22.50 26.21
N LYS A 43 -30.99 -23.33 26.21
CA LYS A 43 -32.42 -22.98 26.22
C LYS A 43 -32.80 -22.58 27.65
N MET A 44 -33.41 -21.42 27.85
CA MET A 44 -34.31 -21.19 28.99
C MET A 44 -35.61 -20.58 28.47
N ALA A 45 -36.69 -21.16 28.97
CA ALA A 45 -38.06 -20.93 28.54
C ALA A 45 -38.72 -19.79 29.32
N SER A 46 -39.77 -19.28 28.66
CA SER A 46 -40.91 -18.47 29.11
C SER A 46 -41.21 -18.37 30.60
N ASP A 47 -41.63 -17.17 31.01
CA ASP A 47 -42.84 -17.04 31.82
C ASP A 47 -43.63 -15.78 31.44
N SER A 48 -44.95 -15.88 31.47
CA SER A 48 -45.93 -14.85 31.14
C SER A 48 -46.65 -14.43 32.41
N SER A 49 -46.97 -13.14 32.59
CA SER A 49 -48.13 -12.73 33.39
C SER A 49 -48.53 -11.28 33.11
N ASP A 50 -49.84 -11.11 33.05
CA ASP A 50 -50.62 -9.91 32.75
C ASP A 50 -50.68 -8.89 33.90
N GLY A 51 -51.07 -7.65 33.58
CA GLY A 51 -51.49 -6.66 34.58
C GLY A 51 -51.75 -5.26 34.00
N GLU A 52 -53.03 -4.89 33.94
CA GLU A 52 -53.61 -3.65 33.40
C GLU A 52 -53.40 -2.35 34.24
N THR A 53 -53.37 -1.22 33.51
CA THR A 53 -53.87 0.16 33.76
C THR A 53 -53.50 0.95 35.03
N HIS A 54 -52.96 2.17 34.85
CA HIS A 54 -53.68 3.44 35.15
C HIS A 54 -52.93 4.73 34.71
N HIS A 55 -53.78 5.70 34.36
CA HIS A 55 -53.69 7.10 33.95
C HIS A 55 -52.57 8.08 34.37
N ASP A 56 -52.42 9.07 33.46
CA ASP A 56 -52.12 10.52 33.60
C ASP A 56 -50.67 11.05 33.68
N GLY A 57 -50.40 12.04 32.81
CA GLY A 57 -49.28 12.96 32.94
C GLY A 57 -48.73 13.49 31.61
N ALA A 58 -49.41 14.48 31.02
CA ALA A 58 -48.88 15.24 29.90
C ALA A 58 -47.59 15.98 30.29
N SER A 59 -46.51 15.80 29.52
CA SER A 59 -45.32 16.65 29.59
C SER A 59 -44.64 16.66 28.21
N THR A 60 -44.57 17.86 27.67
CA THR A 60 -44.01 18.24 26.38
C THR A 60 -42.53 17.88 26.27
N GLU A 61 -42.16 16.94 25.41
CA GLU A 61 -40.76 16.72 25.02
C GLU A 61 -40.58 16.85 23.50
N GLN A 62 -39.78 17.84 23.11
CA GLN A 62 -39.33 18.03 21.75
C GLN A 62 -38.41 16.86 21.34
N PRO A 63 -38.53 16.32 20.12
CA PRO A 63 -37.60 15.29 19.67
C PRO A 63 -36.25 15.94 19.36
N SER A 64 -35.30 15.80 20.28
CA SER A 64 -33.88 16.06 20.02
C SER A 64 -33.35 14.98 19.10
N SER A 65 -33.46 15.18 17.79
CA SER A 65 -32.82 14.32 16.79
C SER A 65 -31.30 14.57 16.81
N SER A 66 -30.59 13.96 17.76
CA SER A 66 -29.15 13.83 17.67
C SER A 66 -28.83 12.79 16.59
N SER A 67 -28.81 13.23 15.33
CA SER A 67 -28.32 12.40 14.22
C SER A 67 -26.83 12.13 14.46
N SER A 68 -26.52 10.98 15.05
CA SER A 68 -25.15 10.49 15.12
C SER A 68 -24.66 10.26 13.70
N LYS A 69 -23.85 11.18 13.17
CA LYS A 69 -22.49 10.80 12.72
C LYS A 69 -22.34 9.32 12.35
N PRO A 70 -22.75 8.77 11.18
CA PRO A 70 -22.50 7.36 10.91
C PRO A 70 -21.00 7.07 11.11
N HIS A 71 -20.71 6.17 12.04
CA HIS A 71 -19.34 5.82 12.39
C HIS A 71 -18.71 5.14 11.18
N ARG A 72 -17.83 5.84 10.45
CA ARG A 72 -17.11 5.26 9.31
C ARG A 72 -16.40 4.00 9.80
N SER A 73 -16.76 2.86 9.23
CA SER A 73 -16.08 1.59 9.48
C SER A 73 -14.61 1.73 9.11
N ARG A 74 -13.74 0.94 9.76
CA ARG A 74 -12.31 0.94 9.43
C ARG A 74 -12.13 0.50 7.97
N PRO A 75 -11.25 1.14 7.19
CA PRO A 75 -10.90 0.66 5.86
C PRO A 75 -10.37 -0.78 5.89
N THR A 76 -10.82 -1.59 4.95
CA THR A 76 -10.36 -2.98 4.77
C THR A 76 -9.62 -3.16 3.46
N HIS A 77 -9.91 -2.33 2.46
CA HIS A 77 -9.28 -2.36 1.14
C HIS A 77 -9.01 -0.95 0.63
N PHE A 78 -8.22 -0.85 -0.42
CA PHE A 78 -7.99 0.40 -1.15
C PHE A 78 -7.85 0.15 -2.64
N LEU A 79 -8.22 1.16 -3.43
CA LEU A 79 -8.00 1.21 -4.86
C LEU A 79 -6.67 1.93 -5.12
N CYS A 80 -5.82 1.39 -5.98
CA CYS A 80 -4.51 1.98 -6.23
C CYS A 80 -3.96 1.73 -7.64
N LEU A 81 -2.91 2.49 -7.95
CA LEU A 81 -1.98 2.23 -9.04
C LEU A 81 -0.69 1.66 -8.43
N PRO A 82 -0.32 0.40 -8.69
CA PRO A 82 0.88 -0.21 -8.14
C PRO A 82 2.15 0.38 -8.79
N LEU A 83 3.22 0.54 -8.01
CA LEU A 83 4.51 1.07 -8.49
C LEU A 83 5.65 0.03 -8.44
N HIS A 84 5.33 -1.22 -8.13
CA HIS A 84 6.30 -2.27 -7.80
C HIS A 84 6.48 -3.34 -8.87
N GLY A 85 5.64 -3.37 -9.90
CA GLY A 85 5.80 -4.28 -11.05
C GLY A 85 5.78 -5.79 -10.75
N GLN A 86 5.40 -6.24 -9.53
CA GLN A 86 5.40 -7.69 -9.19
C GLN A 86 4.45 -8.55 -10.03
N HIS A 87 3.55 -7.90 -10.76
CA HIS A 87 2.62 -8.54 -11.68
C HIS A 87 3.26 -8.91 -13.03
N TYR A 88 4.46 -8.41 -13.33
CA TYR A 88 5.21 -8.82 -14.51
C TYR A 88 5.99 -10.12 -14.22
N PRO A 89 6.08 -11.04 -15.20
CA PRO A 89 6.98 -12.20 -15.10
C PRO A 89 8.45 -11.78 -14.90
N THR A 90 8.84 -10.70 -15.55
CA THR A 90 10.15 -10.06 -15.43
C THR A 90 9.94 -8.56 -15.23
N LEU A 91 10.58 -7.98 -14.23
CA LEU A 91 10.44 -6.55 -13.93
C LEU A 91 10.97 -5.71 -15.11
N PRO A 92 10.18 -4.77 -15.66
CA PRO A 92 10.61 -3.95 -16.79
C PRO A 92 11.81 -3.06 -16.45
N GLN A 93 12.61 -2.72 -17.46
CA GLN A 93 13.84 -1.94 -17.28
C GLN A 93 13.60 -0.58 -16.61
N SER A 94 12.47 0.08 -16.89
CA SER A 94 12.09 1.37 -16.30
C SER A 94 11.85 1.31 -14.78
N TYR A 95 11.54 0.14 -14.24
CA TYR A 95 11.33 -0.06 -12.80
C TYR A 95 12.63 -0.32 -12.03
N LEU A 96 13.70 -0.77 -12.69
CA LEU A 96 14.95 -1.15 -12.03
C LEU A 96 15.64 0.03 -11.34
N PRO A 97 15.81 1.21 -11.96
CA PRO A 97 16.38 2.37 -11.26
C PRO A 97 15.57 2.75 -10.02
N PHE A 98 14.24 2.68 -10.11
CA PHE A 98 13.36 3.00 -9.00
C PHE A 98 13.51 2.01 -7.85
N LYS A 99 13.55 0.70 -8.15
CA LYS A 99 13.81 -0.34 -7.14
C LYS A 99 15.16 -0.10 -6.45
N SER A 100 16.21 0.19 -7.22
CA SER A 100 17.54 0.47 -6.70
C SER A 100 17.58 1.74 -5.84
N ALA A 101 16.89 2.81 -6.25
CA ALA A 101 16.82 4.06 -5.48
C ALA A 101 16.14 3.87 -4.12
N ILE A 102 15.04 3.10 -4.06
CA ILE A 102 14.36 2.77 -2.79
C ILE A 102 15.25 1.91 -1.88
N LYS A 103 15.99 0.95 -2.47
CA LYS A 103 16.98 0.16 -1.72
C LYS A 103 18.07 1.07 -1.15
N GLN A 104 18.63 1.97 -1.95
CA GLN A 104 19.69 2.88 -1.52
C GLN A 104 19.21 3.85 -0.43
N PHE A 105 18.02 4.43 -0.59
CA PHE A 105 17.41 5.28 0.45
C PHE A 105 17.27 4.55 1.79
N THR A 106 16.89 3.27 1.76
CA THR A 106 16.81 2.46 2.97
C THR A 106 18.17 2.31 3.64
N ILE A 107 19.23 2.07 2.86
CA ILE A 107 20.61 1.95 3.38
C ILE A 107 21.06 3.28 3.99
N ASP A 108 20.92 4.38 3.25
CA ASP A 108 21.39 5.70 3.66
C ASP A 108 20.74 6.13 4.99
N GLU A 109 19.42 5.94 5.12
CA GLU A 109 18.64 6.45 6.26
C GLU A 109 18.51 5.46 7.43
N THR A 110 19.04 4.25 7.32
CA THR A 110 19.08 3.26 8.43
C THR A 110 20.48 2.92 8.92
N SER A 111 21.51 3.48 8.28
CA SER A 111 22.90 3.31 8.69
C SER A 111 23.16 3.84 10.11
N GLN A 112 23.94 3.10 10.91
CA GLN A 112 24.06 3.27 12.37
C GLN A 112 24.83 4.52 12.82
N ASP A 113 25.35 5.33 11.89
CA ASP A 113 26.13 6.53 12.19
C ASP A 113 25.27 7.77 12.50
N ALA A 114 23.94 7.67 12.39
CA ALA A 114 23.01 8.75 12.72
C ALA A 114 22.74 8.82 14.23
N SER A 115 22.95 10.00 14.84
CA SER A 115 22.66 10.28 16.26
C SER A 115 21.24 9.84 16.65
N GLU A 116 21.10 9.15 17.78
CA GLU A 116 19.86 8.45 18.22
C GLU A 116 18.60 9.33 18.31
N GLU A 117 18.72 10.66 18.39
CA GLU A 117 17.57 11.58 18.54
C GLU A 117 16.95 12.05 17.21
N SER A 118 17.64 11.90 16.07
CA SER A 118 17.16 12.35 14.75
C SER A 118 16.98 11.21 13.73
N SER A 119 17.24 9.96 14.12
CA SER A 119 17.18 8.85 13.17
C SER A 119 15.75 8.39 12.89
N MET A 120 15.42 8.31 11.60
CA MET A 120 14.18 7.73 11.10
C MET A 120 14.06 6.27 11.58
N PRO A 121 12.89 5.84 12.10
CA PRO A 121 12.73 4.43 12.47
C PRO A 121 12.85 3.53 11.23
N ALA A 122 13.78 2.58 11.24
CA ALA A 122 13.98 1.65 10.11
C ALA A 122 12.69 0.91 9.71
N ASP A 123 11.86 0.55 10.69
CA ASP A 123 10.57 -0.12 10.47
C ASP A 123 9.45 0.82 9.97
N ALA A 124 9.72 2.13 9.82
CA ALA A 124 8.84 3.08 9.16
C ALA A 124 9.04 3.10 7.64
N ILE A 125 10.20 2.69 7.14
CA ILE A 125 10.54 2.73 5.71
C ILE A 125 9.75 1.64 4.97
N ARG A 126 9.18 2.03 3.83
CA ARG A 126 8.35 1.18 2.97
C ARG A 126 9.22 0.60 1.88
N TYR A 127 9.29 -0.73 1.82
CA TYR A 127 9.99 -1.46 0.77
C TYR A 127 9.23 -1.37 -0.56
N PHE A 128 9.98 -1.54 -1.65
CA PHE A 128 9.57 -1.38 -3.04
C PHE A 128 8.22 -2.07 -3.34
N ASN A 129 8.04 -3.32 -2.91
CA ASN A 129 6.84 -4.11 -3.15
C ASN A 129 5.56 -3.59 -2.49
N THR A 130 5.64 -2.53 -1.68
CA THR A 130 4.47 -1.88 -1.07
C THR A 130 4.15 -0.52 -1.66
N LEU A 131 4.94 -0.03 -2.62
CA LEU A 131 4.77 1.30 -3.18
C LEU A 131 3.64 1.32 -4.19
N HIS A 132 2.74 2.28 -4.01
CA HIS A 132 1.54 2.45 -4.81
C HIS A 132 1.05 3.89 -4.67
N LEU A 133 0.20 4.32 -5.61
CA LEU A 133 -0.57 5.56 -5.51
C LEU A 133 -1.99 5.20 -5.08
N THR A 134 -2.41 5.64 -3.89
CA THR A 134 -3.77 5.38 -3.39
C THR A 134 -4.79 6.31 -4.06
N LEU A 135 -5.85 5.74 -4.64
CA LEU A 135 -6.97 6.47 -5.25
C LEU A 135 -8.11 6.67 -4.23
N GLY A 136 -8.29 5.72 -3.33
CA GLY A 136 -9.21 5.85 -2.22
C GLY A 136 -9.38 4.55 -1.44
N VAL A 137 -10.07 4.64 -0.31
CA VAL A 137 -10.21 3.53 0.65
C VAL A 137 -11.64 3.04 0.73
N MET A 138 -11.81 1.74 1.00
CA MET A 138 -13.10 1.07 1.04
C MET A 138 -13.25 0.22 2.30
N SER A 139 -14.48 0.06 2.78
CA SER A 139 -14.85 -0.87 3.85
C SER A 139 -15.68 -2.01 3.30
N LEU A 140 -15.00 -2.94 2.64
CA LEU A 140 -15.58 -4.17 2.09
C LEU A 140 -15.54 -5.24 3.19
N THR A 141 -16.54 -5.24 4.07
CA THR A 141 -16.59 -6.10 5.26
C THR A 141 -17.34 -7.41 5.04
N THR A 142 -18.01 -7.57 3.90
CA THR A 142 -18.74 -8.79 3.53
C THR A 142 -18.25 -9.30 2.18
N PRO A 143 -18.36 -10.61 1.90
CA PRO A 143 -17.98 -11.19 0.61
C PRO A 143 -18.72 -10.54 -0.56
N GLU A 144 -19.99 -10.17 -0.39
CA GLU A 144 -20.82 -9.57 -1.44
C GLU A 144 -20.29 -8.19 -1.84
N LYS A 145 -19.93 -7.35 -0.87
CA LYS A 145 -19.33 -6.04 -1.14
C LYS A 145 -17.96 -6.16 -1.80
N LEU A 146 -17.17 -7.15 -1.38
CA LEU A 146 -15.88 -7.42 -2.00
C LEU A 146 -16.05 -7.86 -3.46
N GLN A 147 -16.96 -8.81 -3.71
CA GLN A 147 -17.25 -9.30 -5.04
C GLN A 147 -17.82 -8.20 -5.95
N GLN A 148 -18.69 -7.33 -5.42
CA GLN A 148 -19.19 -6.17 -6.15
C GLN A 148 -18.04 -5.26 -6.59
N ALA A 149 -17.10 -4.94 -5.68
CA ALA A 149 -15.95 -4.09 -6.00
C ALA A 149 -15.03 -4.72 -7.06
N ILE A 150 -14.74 -6.01 -6.93
CA ILE A 150 -13.92 -6.76 -7.91
C ILE A 150 -14.62 -6.78 -9.27
N SER A 151 -15.90 -7.16 -9.31
CA SER A 151 -16.66 -7.24 -10.56
C SER A 151 -16.78 -5.88 -11.25
N THR A 152 -16.93 -4.80 -10.47
CA THR A 152 -16.92 -3.42 -10.99
C THR A 152 -15.59 -3.10 -11.63
N LEU A 153 -14.46 -3.41 -10.98
CA LEU A 153 -13.13 -3.17 -11.57
C LEU A 153 -12.89 -4.00 -12.84
N GLU A 154 -13.23 -5.28 -12.82
CA GLU A 154 -12.90 -6.23 -13.89
C GLU A 154 -13.71 -6.01 -15.16
N SER A 155 -14.96 -5.55 -15.02
CA SER A 155 -15.84 -5.25 -16.16
C SER A 155 -15.63 -3.85 -16.74
N LEU A 156 -14.93 -2.97 -16.02
CA LEU A 156 -14.71 -1.59 -16.43
C LEU A 156 -13.70 -1.50 -17.57
N ASP A 157 -14.10 -0.78 -18.62
CA ASP A 157 -13.13 -0.26 -19.59
C ASP A 157 -12.37 0.91 -18.95
N VAL A 158 -11.26 0.62 -18.31
CA VAL A 158 -10.47 1.62 -17.57
C VAL A 158 -9.84 2.64 -18.54
N SER A 159 -9.61 2.26 -19.80
CA SER A 159 -9.01 3.13 -20.82
C SER A 159 -9.87 4.36 -21.11
N GLN A 160 -11.19 4.27 -20.88
CA GLN A 160 -12.13 5.39 -21.08
C GLN A 160 -11.80 6.63 -20.23
N PHE A 161 -11.03 6.47 -19.14
CA PHE A 161 -10.62 7.57 -18.27
C PHE A 161 -9.29 8.22 -18.69
N LEU A 162 -8.61 7.67 -19.70
CA LEU A 162 -7.41 8.28 -20.25
C LEU A 162 -7.80 9.34 -21.28
N SER A 163 -7.32 10.57 -21.09
CA SER A 163 -7.36 11.58 -22.15
C SER A 163 -6.37 11.18 -23.26
N SER A 164 -6.90 11.02 -24.47
CA SER A 164 -6.14 10.72 -25.69
C SER A 164 -6.01 11.90 -26.65
N ASP A 165 -6.65 13.03 -26.33
CA ASP A 165 -6.64 14.23 -27.16
C ASP A 165 -5.21 14.72 -27.43
N GLY A 166 -4.83 14.77 -28.70
CA GLY A 166 -3.54 15.28 -29.16
C GLY A 166 -2.36 14.31 -29.10
N LEU A 167 -2.55 13.04 -28.72
CA LEU A 167 -1.48 12.03 -28.67
C LEU A 167 -1.36 11.29 -30.01
N GLN A 168 -0.16 11.21 -30.57
CA GLN A 168 0.06 10.75 -31.94
C GLN A 168 0.48 9.28 -32.06
N ASN A 169 1.08 8.71 -31.01
CA ASN A 169 1.53 7.32 -31.00
C ASN A 169 1.02 6.54 -29.78
N ASP A 170 1.15 5.21 -29.82
CA ASP A 170 0.62 4.34 -28.77
C ASP A 170 1.40 4.41 -27.45
N ASP A 171 2.69 4.74 -27.48
CA ASP A 171 3.48 4.91 -26.26
C ASP A 171 3.14 6.21 -25.51
N GLU A 172 2.75 7.27 -26.23
CA GLU A 172 2.22 8.50 -25.66
C GLU A 172 0.86 8.30 -24.99
N LYS A 173 0.05 7.36 -25.50
CA LYS A 173 -1.25 7.02 -24.92
C LYS A 173 -1.10 6.33 -23.56
N LYS A 174 -0.02 5.60 -23.33
CA LYS A 174 0.26 4.96 -22.04
C LYS A 174 0.38 5.98 -20.91
N LEU A 175 0.08 5.52 -19.71
CA LEU A 175 0.16 6.35 -18.51
C LEU A 175 1.57 6.25 -17.92
N ASN A 176 2.47 7.11 -18.40
CA ASN A 176 3.84 7.21 -17.90
C ASN A 176 3.97 8.33 -16.86
N ILE A 177 4.62 8.04 -15.74
CA ILE A 177 4.82 9.00 -14.66
C ILE A 177 6.31 9.18 -14.35
N SER A 178 6.64 10.33 -13.75
CA SER A 178 7.93 10.55 -13.10
C SER A 178 7.74 10.71 -11.60
N LEU A 179 8.72 10.26 -10.84
CA LEU A 179 8.77 10.32 -9.38
C LEU A 179 10.00 11.14 -9.01
N LYS A 180 9.79 12.37 -8.50
CA LYS A 180 10.87 13.29 -8.16
C LYS A 180 10.59 13.95 -6.82
N GLY A 181 11.64 14.14 -6.03
CA GLY A 181 11.60 14.83 -4.76
C GLY A 181 11.17 13.94 -3.61
N LEU A 182 11.25 14.48 -2.40
CA LEU A 182 10.79 13.86 -1.18
C LEU A 182 10.15 14.94 -0.32
N GLU A 183 8.93 14.70 0.14
CA GLU A 183 8.16 15.68 0.90
C GLU A 183 7.57 15.05 2.16
N SER A 184 7.25 15.90 3.15
CA SER A 184 6.38 15.51 4.25
C SER A 184 4.93 15.50 3.77
N MET A 185 4.08 14.66 4.36
CA MET A 185 2.63 14.81 4.13
C MET A 185 2.13 16.20 4.60
N ASP A 186 2.71 16.72 5.67
CA ASP A 186 2.51 18.08 6.19
C ASP A 186 3.79 18.89 5.97
N ASN A 187 3.80 19.71 4.91
CA ASN A 187 4.94 20.54 4.50
C ASN A 187 5.13 21.81 5.34
N SER A 188 4.34 22.01 6.40
CA SER A 188 4.65 23.08 7.36
C SER A 188 5.98 22.78 8.06
N ARG A 189 6.69 23.82 8.50
CA ARG A 189 7.95 23.65 9.26
C ARG A 189 7.80 22.67 10.43
N LYS A 190 6.73 22.80 11.21
CA LYS A 190 6.42 21.89 12.32
C LYS A 190 6.09 20.47 11.84
N GLY A 191 5.46 20.32 10.68
CA GLY A 191 5.16 19.03 10.07
C GLY A 191 6.41 18.31 9.58
N VAL A 192 7.43 19.04 9.14
CA VAL A 192 8.75 18.50 8.77
C VAL A 192 9.57 18.16 10.02
N GLU A 193 9.64 19.06 11.02
CA GLU A 193 10.35 18.83 12.30
C GLU A 193 9.71 17.71 13.14
N LYS A 194 8.40 17.45 12.97
CA LYS A 194 7.65 16.35 13.62
C LYS A 194 7.00 15.44 12.59
N CYS A 195 7.80 15.01 11.63
CA CYS A 195 7.36 14.19 10.52
C CYS A 195 6.97 12.79 10.97
N ALA A 196 5.92 12.26 10.34
CA ALA A 196 5.48 10.88 10.52
C ALA A 196 5.25 10.15 9.19
N ILE A 197 5.22 10.88 8.08
CA ILE A 197 4.96 10.36 6.75
C ILE A 197 5.83 11.13 5.75
N LEU A 198 6.69 10.42 5.03
CA LEU A 198 7.37 10.95 3.86
C LEU A 198 6.79 10.33 2.60
N ILE A 199 6.68 11.18 1.58
CA ILE A 199 6.04 10.85 0.31
C ILE A 199 6.89 11.29 -0.87
N ILE A 200 6.80 10.55 -1.97
CA ILE A 200 7.30 10.97 -3.28
C ILE A 200 6.09 11.40 -4.12
N PRO A 201 6.04 12.65 -4.60
CA PRO A 201 4.97 13.11 -5.47
C PRO A 201 5.14 12.56 -6.90
N PRO A 202 4.07 12.05 -7.54
CA PRO A 202 4.09 11.70 -8.95
C PRO A 202 3.73 12.88 -9.83
N THR A 203 4.38 12.99 -10.98
CA THR A 203 3.99 13.89 -12.07
C THR A 203 3.81 13.09 -13.36
N ASP A 204 3.05 13.62 -14.31
CA ASP A 204 3.04 13.06 -15.67
C ASP A 204 4.47 13.11 -16.25
N ALA A 205 4.89 12.02 -16.89
CA ALA A 205 6.20 11.98 -17.53
C ALA A 205 6.19 12.87 -18.80
N PRO A 206 7.31 13.53 -19.14
CA PRO A 206 7.42 14.27 -20.39
C PRO A 206 7.23 13.33 -21.59
N SER A 207 6.43 13.75 -22.59
CA SER A 207 6.38 13.06 -23.88
C SER A 207 7.62 13.38 -24.71
N ASP A 208 8.02 12.47 -25.60
CA ASP A 208 9.19 12.64 -26.48
C ASP A 208 9.04 13.83 -27.46
N GLY A 209 7.81 14.32 -27.65
CA GLY A 209 7.50 15.55 -28.39
C GLY A 209 7.64 16.86 -27.59
N GLY A 210 8.15 16.82 -26.35
CA GLY A 210 8.38 18.03 -25.53
C GLY A 210 7.10 18.66 -24.95
N SER A 211 5.94 18.01 -25.07
CA SER A 211 4.74 18.44 -24.36
C SER A 211 4.89 18.10 -22.89
N THR A 212 5.25 19.11 -22.12
CA THR A 212 5.25 19.08 -20.66
C THR A 212 3.90 19.56 -20.18
N GLY A 213 3.23 18.79 -19.31
CA GLY A 213 2.18 19.37 -18.46
C GLY A 213 0.74 19.02 -18.82
N GLY A 214 0.44 17.75 -19.08
CA GLY A 214 -0.90 17.24 -18.80
C GLY A 214 -1.12 17.11 -17.29
N ASN A 215 -2.39 17.10 -16.86
CA ASN A 215 -2.80 16.60 -15.54
C ASN A 215 -3.43 15.20 -15.73
N ARG A 216 -2.83 14.37 -16.59
CA ARG A 216 -3.43 13.13 -17.12
C ARG A 216 -3.57 12.12 -16.00
N LEU A 217 -2.50 11.88 -15.24
CA LEU A 217 -2.51 10.99 -14.08
C LEU A 217 -3.59 11.36 -13.07
N TYR A 218 -3.68 12.63 -12.68
CA TYR A 218 -4.66 13.09 -11.72
C TYR A 218 -6.09 12.99 -12.27
N THR A 219 -6.30 13.35 -13.53
CA THR A 219 -7.61 13.30 -14.19
C THR A 219 -8.11 11.86 -14.27
N PHE A 220 -7.25 10.95 -14.74
CA PHE A 220 -7.49 9.52 -14.76
C PHE A 220 -7.84 8.98 -13.36
N ALA A 221 -6.98 9.25 -12.37
CA ALA A 221 -7.18 8.76 -11.01
C ALA A 221 -8.44 9.33 -10.35
N SER A 222 -8.76 10.60 -10.61
CA SER A 222 -9.96 11.26 -10.09
C SER A 222 -11.23 10.71 -10.71
N ALA A 223 -11.25 10.50 -12.03
CA ALA A 223 -12.39 9.94 -12.73
C ALA A 223 -12.68 8.50 -12.29
N LEU A 224 -11.63 7.68 -12.18
CA LEU A 224 -11.75 6.30 -11.71
C LEU A 224 -12.22 6.23 -10.24
N ARG A 225 -11.66 7.07 -9.38
CA ARG A 225 -12.13 7.22 -8.00
C ARG A 225 -13.61 7.62 -7.95
N GLN A 226 -14.02 8.58 -8.78
CA GLN A 226 -15.40 9.06 -8.83
C GLN A 226 -16.36 7.97 -9.30
N HIS A 227 -15.96 7.12 -10.24
CA HIS A 227 -16.74 5.95 -10.66
C HIS A 227 -17.03 5.02 -9.47
N PHE A 228 -16.03 4.65 -8.68
CA PHE A 228 -16.22 3.81 -7.48
C PHE A 228 -17.08 4.47 -6.40
N ILE A 229 -17.09 5.80 -6.31
CA ILE A 229 -17.98 6.55 -5.42
C ILE A 229 -19.42 6.49 -5.93
N ASN A 230 -19.63 6.67 -7.25
CA ASN A 230 -20.95 6.64 -7.87
C ASN A 230 -21.61 5.24 -7.76
N GLU A 231 -20.81 4.18 -7.86
CA GLU A 231 -21.24 2.79 -7.64
C GLU A 231 -21.50 2.46 -6.15
N GLY A 232 -21.29 3.42 -5.22
CA GLY A 232 -21.53 3.24 -3.79
C GLY A 232 -20.51 2.33 -3.09
N ILE A 233 -19.42 1.96 -3.77
CA ILE A 233 -18.38 1.06 -3.25
C ILE A 233 -17.41 1.84 -2.34
N MET A 234 -17.10 3.08 -2.74
CA MET A 234 -16.18 3.96 -2.03
C MET A 234 -16.95 5.12 -1.37
N THR A 235 -16.61 5.45 -0.12
CA THR A 235 -17.20 6.61 0.56
C THR A 235 -16.50 7.90 0.10
N PRO A 236 -17.25 8.96 -0.25
CA PRO A 236 -16.65 10.24 -0.57
C PRO A 236 -15.86 10.81 0.61
N GLU A 237 -14.69 11.34 0.31
CA GLU A 237 -13.87 12.08 1.27
C GLU A 237 -14.06 13.59 1.08
N ASN A 238 -14.00 14.33 2.18
CA ASN A 238 -14.15 15.79 2.18
C ASN A 238 -12.87 16.52 1.72
N ARG A 239 -11.88 15.79 1.22
CA ARG A 239 -10.59 16.31 0.78
C ARG A 239 -10.38 15.91 -0.68
N PRO A 240 -9.74 16.79 -1.49
CA PRO A 240 -9.36 16.43 -2.84
C PRO A 240 -8.36 15.26 -2.82
N LEU A 241 -8.31 14.53 -3.94
CA LEU A 241 -7.33 13.47 -4.14
C LEU A 241 -5.92 14.07 -4.05
N LYS A 242 -5.02 13.45 -3.29
CA LYS A 242 -3.58 13.78 -3.30
C LYS A 242 -2.84 12.51 -3.65
N LEU A 243 -2.40 12.39 -4.90
CA LEU A 243 -1.58 11.26 -5.33
C LEU A 243 -0.18 11.38 -4.75
N HIS A 244 0.33 10.27 -4.21
CA HIS A 244 1.65 10.21 -3.61
C HIS A 244 2.07 8.75 -3.41
N ALA A 245 3.37 8.47 -3.52
CA ALA A 245 3.95 7.21 -3.08
C ALA A 245 4.46 7.38 -1.65
N THR A 246 3.85 6.70 -0.68
CA THR A 246 4.33 6.74 0.71
C THR A 246 5.56 5.87 0.87
N VAL A 247 6.71 6.49 1.14
CA VAL A 247 7.99 5.79 1.37
C VAL A 247 8.35 5.64 2.83
N VAL A 248 7.79 6.49 3.71
CA VAL A 248 7.98 6.36 5.16
C VAL A 248 6.64 6.56 5.85
N ASN A 249 6.29 5.71 6.82
CA ASN A 249 5.14 5.92 7.69
C ASN A 249 5.35 5.29 9.07
N THR A 250 5.43 6.13 10.09
CA THR A 250 5.70 5.70 11.47
C THR A 250 4.55 4.92 12.14
N VAL A 251 3.41 4.76 11.46
CA VAL A 251 2.34 3.87 11.94
C VAL A 251 2.80 2.40 12.00
N TYR A 252 3.77 2.03 11.17
CA TYR A 252 4.35 0.69 11.15
C TYR A 252 5.42 0.48 12.22
N SER A 253 5.88 1.58 12.83
CA SER A 253 6.93 1.54 13.83
C SER A 253 6.46 1.00 15.16
N LYS A 254 7.20 0.03 15.70
CA LYS A 254 7.03 -0.42 17.08
C LYS A 254 7.72 0.59 17.99
N LYS A 255 7.04 1.09 19.02
CA LYS A 255 7.73 1.82 20.10
C LYS A 255 8.81 0.88 20.67
N LYS A 256 10.09 1.27 20.57
CA LYS A 256 11.18 0.60 21.29
C LYS A 256 10.74 0.50 22.76
N LYS A 257 10.71 -0.71 23.34
CA LYS A 257 10.46 -0.90 24.78
C LYS A 257 11.68 -0.40 25.53
N GLY A 258 11.80 0.91 25.76
CA GLY A 258 13.05 1.45 26.26
C GLY A 258 13.03 2.94 26.61
N SER A 259 12.15 3.35 27.51
CA SER A 259 12.59 4.21 28.62
C SER A 259 11.75 3.81 29.83
N LYS A 260 12.33 2.98 30.70
CA LYS A 260 11.87 2.90 32.08
C LYS A 260 12.28 4.20 32.72
N ASP A 261 11.45 5.24 32.58
CA ASP A 261 11.42 6.27 33.59
C ASP A 261 11.01 5.59 34.90
N LYS A 262 12.02 5.28 35.72
CA LYS A 262 11.84 5.01 37.14
C LYS A 262 11.34 6.30 37.78
N LYS A 263 10.04 6.61 37.66
CA LYS A 263 9.36 7.54 38.56
C LYS A 263 7.85 7.28 38.60
N SER A 264 7.34 7.26 39.83
CA SER A 264 5.95 7.02 40.25
C SER A 264 5.45 5.57 40.27
N LYS A 265 5.93 4.81 41.27
CA LYS A 265 5.06 3.83 41.97
C LYS A 265 4.16 4.63 42.92
N ASN A 266 3.11 5.25 42.40
CA ASN A 266 1.89 5.58 43.16
C ASN A 266 0.83 6.20 42.23
N SER A 267 0.13 5.34 41.49
CA SER A 267 -1.23 5.64 41.06
C SER A 267 -2.00 4.34 40.90
N ARG A 268 -2.66 3.92 41.98
CA ARG A 268 -3.81 3.03 41.90
C ARG A 268 -4.96 3.81 41.26
N GLY A 269 -5.53 3.29 40.18
CA GLY A 269 -6.85 3.70 39.73
C GLY A 269 -6.97 4.08 38.25
N GLY A 270 -8.01 3.52 37.62
CA GLY A 270 -8.75 4.22 36.58
C GLY A 270 -8.26 4.04 35.16
N GLY A 271 -9.06 3.31 34.37
CA GLY A 271 -8.88 3.21 32.93
C GLY A 271 -8.90 4.56 32.23
N ARG A 272 -7.93 4.73 31.33
CA ARG A 272 -8.06 5.51 30.10
C ARG A 272 -7.03 4.93 29.14
N ARG A 273 -7.47 4.34 28.02
CA ARG A 273 -6.61 4.05 26.87
C ARG A 273 -6.11 5.39 26.33
N GLY A 274 -5.13 5.96 27.02
CA GLY A 274 -4.55 7.25 26.74
C GLY A 274 -3.92 7.23 25.35
N ASN A 275 -4.25 8.26 24.58
CA ASN A 275 -3.73 8.60 23.26
C ASN A 275 -2.25 8.21 23.15
N LYS A 276 -1.96 7.08 22.48
CA LYS A 276 -0.60 6.60 22.31
C LYS A 276 0.06 7.53 21.30
N GLU A 277 0.82 8.50 21.79
CA GLU A 277 1.47 9.51 20.95
C GLU A 277 2.20 8.85 19.78
N ARG A 278 1.88 9.33 18.57
CA ARG A 278 2.41 8.81 17.31
C ARG A 278 3.92 9.04 17.29
N ILE A 279 4.68 8.05 16.84
CA ILE A 279 6.14 8.20 16.66
C ILE A 279 6.36 9.24 15.56
N THR A 280 7.25 10.20 15.81
CA THR A 280 7.65 11.24 14.85
C THR A 280 9.17 11.37 14.86
N PHE A 281 9.75 11.96 13.82
CA PHE A 281 11.17 12.27 13.69
C PHE A 281 11.34 13.61 12.96
N ASP A 282 12.51 14.25 13.09
CA ASP A 282 12.84 15.44 12.33
C ASP A 282 13.28 15.05 10.92
N ALA A 283 12.52 15.49 9.91
CA ALA A 283 12.78 15.17 8.51
C ALA A 283 13.47 16.30 7.73
N THR A 284 13.95 17.36 8.40
CA THR A 284 14.46 18.57 7.73
C THR A 284 15.62 18.23 6.78
N ASP A 285 16.62 17.51 7.27
CA ASP A 285 17.82 17.19 6.47
C ASP A 285 17.52 16.21 5.34
N VAL A 286 16.68 15.19 5.60
CA VAL A 286 16.34 14.18 4.58
C VAL A 286 15.46 14.77 3.48
N VAL A 287 14.49 15.64 3.81
CA VAL A 287 13.67 16.33 2.82
C VAL A 287 14.54 17.25 1.95
N GLU A 288 15.44 18.03 2.55
CA GLU A 288 16.33 18.92 1.80
C GLU A 288 17.29 18.14 0.90
N ARG A 289 17.85 17.03 1.38
CA ARG A 289 18.78 16.18 0.62
C ARG A 289 18.12 15.57 -0.62
N TYR A 290 16.88 15.10 -0.49
CA TYR A 290 16.16 14.41 -1.56
C TYR A 290 15.17 15.30 -2.32
N LYS A 291 15.12 16.63 -2.08
CA LYS A 291 14.16 17.57 -2.68
C LYS A 291 14.11 17.52 -4.21
N ASP A 292 15.25 17.29 -4.84
CA ASP A 292 15.42 17.25 -6.30
C ASP A 292 15.79 15.85 -6.81
N HIS A 293 15.78 14.84 -5.92
CA HIS A 293 16.17 13.49 -6.28
C HIS A 293 15.16 12.88 -7.27
N VAL A 294 15.66 12.34 -8.37
CA VAL A 294 14.84 11.64 -9.37
C VAL A 294 14.83 10.15 -9.02
N TRP A 295 13.68 9.66 -8.56
CA TRP A 295 13.50 8.27 -8.17
C TRP A 295 13.18 7.38 -9.38
N ALA A 296 12.39 7.91 -10.31
CA ALA A 296 11.99 7.21 -11.52
C ALA A 296 11.63 8.22 -12.61
N GLU A 297 11.94 7.89 -13.85
CA GLU A 297 11.50 8.62 -15.04
C GLU A 297 10.77 7.66 -15.97
N LYS A 298 9.66 8.12 -16.55
CA LYS A 298 8.85 7.34 -17.50
C LYS A 298 8.50 5.94 -16.97
N LEU A 299 8.07 5.87 -15.71
CA LEU A 299 7.54 4.66 -15.11
C LEU A 299 6.13 4.42 -15.67
N GLU A 300 5.95 3.33 -16.41
CA GLU A 300 4.67 2.95 -17.01
C GLU A 300 3.72 2.38 -15.95
N ILE A 301 2.55 2.97 -15.81
CA ILE A 301 1.45 2.45 -14.97
C ILE A 301 0.45 1.76 -15.88
N ASP A 302 0.44 0.44 -15.88
CA ASP A 302 -0.38 -0.35 -16.81
C ASP A 302 -1.69 -0.89 -16.22
N ARG A 303 -1.90 -0.75 -14.90
CA ARG A 303 -3.02 -1.38 -14.22
C ARG A 303 -3.51 -0.65 -12.98
N VAL A 304 -4.72 -1.03 -12.60
CA VAL A 304 -5.38 -0.62 -11.36
C VAL A 304 -5.60 -1.87 -10.51
N GLN A 305 -5.45 -1.73 -9.19
CA GLN A 305 -5.66 -2.83 -8.26
C GLN A 305 -6.56 -2.45 -7.08
N ILE A 306 -7.37 -3.42 -6.64
CA ILE A 306 -7.97 -3.44 -5.31
C ILE A 306 -7.08 -4.30 -4.42
N CYS A 307 -6.56 -3.71 -3.36
CA CYS A 307 -5.65 -4.37 -2.43
C CYS A 307 -6.24 -4.44 -1.03
N ASN A 308 -5.95 -5.50 -0.30
CA ASN A 308 -6.24 -5.61 1.14
C ASN A 308 -5.41 -4.59 1.93
N MET A 309 -5.98 -4.03 2.99
CA MET A 309 -5.21 -3.25 3.96
C MET A 309 -4.24 -4.13 4.73
N GLY A 310 -3.03 -3.63 4.96
CA GLY A 310 -1.96 -4.34 5.66
C GLY A 310 -1.14 -5.21 4.71
N ALA A 311 0.02 -4.70 4.30
CA ALA A 311 0.98 -5.46 3.51
C ALA A 311 1.56 -6.63 4.32
N ASP A 312 1.87 -7.72 3.63
CA ASP A 312 2.67 -8.80 4.19
C ASP A 312 4.03 -8.25 4.58
N LYS A 313 4.48 -8.56 5.80
CA LYS A 313 5.82 -8.19 6.25
C LYS A 313 6.83 -8.80 5.29
N GLY A 314 7.75 -8.00 4.79
CA GLY A 314 8.88 -8.55 4.06
C GLY A 314 9.85 -9.24 5.01
N GLU A 315 10.63 -10.15 4.43
CA GLU A 315 11.75 -10.82 5.08
C GLU A 315 13.02 -10.05 4.75
N GLU A 316 13.85 -9.82 5.76
CA GLU A 316 15.18 -9.25 5.58
C GLU A 316 16.08 -10.29 4.93
N VAL A 317 16.55 -9.98 3.73
CA VAL A 317 17.53 -10.76 2.99
C VAL A 317 18.83 -9.98 2.97
N VAL A 318 19.89 -10.58 3.50
CA VAL A 318 21.23 -9.98 3.44
C VAL A 318 21.88 -10.38 2.12
N GLY A 319 22.15 -9.40 1.26
CA GLY A 319 22.90 -9.58 0.02
C GLY A 319 24.38 -9.86 0.26
N GLU A 320 25.08 -10.34 -0.78
CA GLU A 320 26.51 -10.65 -0.71
C GLU A 320 27.40 -9.44 -0.39
N ASP A 321 26.91 -8.23 -0.67
CA ASP A 321 27.51 -6.94 -0.34
C ASP A 321 27.23 -6.49 1.12
N GLY A 322 26.57 -7.33 1.92
CA GLY A 322 26.17 -7.02 3.30
C GLY A 322 24.91 -6.16 3.40
N THR A 323 24.25 -5.83 2.29
CA THR A 323 23.04 -5.01 2.29
C THR A 323 21.82 -5.79 2.74
N VAL A 324 20.97 -5.20 3.59
CA VAL A 324 19.69 -5.81 3.98
C VAL A 324 18.59 -5.31 3.04
N GLU A 325 18.06 -6.18 2.19
CA GLU A 325 16.87 -5.93 1.38
C GLU A 325 15.65 -6.58 2.04
N VAL A 326 14.60 -5.80 2.31
CA VAL A 326 13.33 -6.37 2.77
C VAL A 326 12.53 -6.84 1.55
N VAL A 327 12.55 -8.14 1.32
CA VAL A 327 11.81 -8.78 0.22
C VAL A 327 10.49 -9.30 0.78
N GLY A 328 9.37 -8.74 0.35
CA GLY A 328 8.04 -9.16 0.78
C GLY A 328 7.05 -9.24 -0.38
N ASN A 329 5.95 -9.98 -0.18
CA ASN A 329 4.89 -10.11 -1.18
C ASN A 329 4.05 -8.83 -1.36
N GLY A 330 4.35 -7.76 -0.61
CA GLY A 330 3.64 -6.50 -0.75
C GLY A 330 2.22 -6.59 -0.21
N TYR A 331 1.27 -5.95 -0.90
CA TYR A 331 -0.14 -6.07 -0.58
C TYR A 331 -0.78 -7.25 -1.30
N ARG A 332 -1.66 -7.96 -0.60
CA ARG A 332 -2.52 -8.95 -1.25
C ARG A 332 -3.48 -8.24 -2.20
N VAL A 333 -3.45 -8.65 -3.47
CA VAL A 333 -4.33 -8.14 -4.53
C VAL A 333 -5.63 -8.95 -4.51
N ALA A 334 -6.76 -8.26 -4.41
CA ALA A 334 -8.10 -8.85 -4.46
C ALA A 334 -8.71 -8.78 -5.86
N GLY A 335 -8.39 -7.73 -6.63
CA GLY A 335 -8.81 -7.56 -8.02
C GLY A 335 -7.81 -6.69 -8.77
N SER A 336 -7.65 -6.92 -10.08
CA SER A 336 -6.71 -6.19 -10.93
C SER A 336 -7.29 -6.04 -12.33
N ARG A 337 -7.06 -4.88 -12.95
CA ARG A 337 -7.47 -4.61 -14.32
C ARG A 337 -6.40 -3.83 -15.06
N LEU A 338 -6.01 -4.29 -16.24
CA LEU A 338 -5.13 -3.53 -17.13
C LEU A 338 -5.87 -2.27 -17.59
N ILE A 339 -5.15 -1.16 -17.71
CA ILE A 339 -5.68 0.11 -18.17
C ILE A 339 -5.94 0.03 -19.68
N TRP A 340 -5.07 -0.65 -20.44
CA TRP A 340 -5.22 -0.92 -21.86
C TRP A 340 -5.08 -2.43 -22.15
N PRO A 341 -5.62 -2.92 -23.28
CA PRO A 341 -5.60 -4.34 -23.65
C PRO A 341 -4.22 -4.99 -23.70
#